data_AF-G1QIY9-F1
#
_entry.id   AF-G1QIY9-F1
#
_cell.length_a   1.000
_cell.length_b   1.000
_cell.length_c   1.000
_cell.angle_alpha   90.00
_cell.angle_beta   90.00
_cell.angle_gamma   90.00
#
_symmetry.space_group_name_H-M   'P 1'
#
loop_
_entity.id
_entity.type
_entity.pdbx_description
1 polymer ?
#
loop_
_entity_poly.entity_id
_entity_poly.type
_entity_poly.pdbx_seq_one_letter_code
_entity_poly.pdbx_strand_id
1 'polypeptide(L)'
;LLWAAYLSACQVGQVFLYFQWDSLLLETGFLAVLVAPLRPASHRKQAPQGGQAGALPHEDLPFWLVRWLLFRLMFASGVVKLTSRCPTWWGLTALTYHYETQCLPTPAAWFAHHLPVWLHKLSVVATFLIEIAVPPLFFAPIRRLRLAAFYSQVLLQVLIIITGNYNFFNLMTLVLTTALLDDQHLAAEPGHGSRKKTATCACHLSWGFSPPTPPRDSHSSCTPAPWLGTLSRDPRALWTGAHRLFGAVEHLQLANSYGLFRRMTGLGGRHEVVLEGSYDGHHWTEIEFMYKPGNLSRPPPVVVPHQPRLDWQMWFAALGPHTHSPWFTSLVLRLLQGKEPVIRLVQSQVARYPFHKQPPTYVRAQRYKYWFSQPGEQGGKAGHLVGQWWRRQWVEEFFPSVSLGDPTLEMLLRQFGLQDKSPPRTRSANSTLAQALHWTRTQLSPLEAPALLWGLLMAVGAVRVVQALLAPCSLRSSPLASASGEKRRPAPQKDSGAASKQATPAPNPCSSSSRTARRKK
;
A
#
# COMPACT_ATOMS: atom_id res chain seq x y z
N LEU A 1 4.13 16.03 8.98
CA LEU A 1 2.74 16.56 9.05
C LEU A 1 1.72 15.47 8.71
N LEU A 2 1.72 14.90 7.49
CA LEU A 2 0.74 13.87 7.08
C LEU A 2 0.68 12.66 8.03
N TRP A 3 1.84 12.14 8.46
CA TRP A 3 1.91 11.05 9.42
C TRP A 3 1.23 11.39 10.76
N ALA A 4 1.53 12.56 11.34
CA ALA A 4 0.94 13.02 12.59
C ALA A 4 -0.58 13.25 12.47
N ALA A 5 -1.04 13.78 11.33
CA ALA A 5 -2.46 13.96 11.05
C ALA A 5 -3.20 12.60 11.00
N TYR A 6 -2.61 11.60 10.34
CA TYR A 6 -3.17 10.25 10.29
C TYR A 6 -3.16 9.55 11.65
N LEU A 7 -2.08 9.70 12.42
CA LEU A 7 -1.98 9.18 13.78
C LEU A 7 -3.08 9.78 14.68
N SER A 8 -3.31 11.10 14.59
CA SER A 8 -4.39 11.77 15.32
C SER A 8 -5.76 11.19 14.95
N ALA A 9 -6.00 10.94 13.65
CA ALA A 9 -7.21 10.26 13.21
C ALA A 9 -7.33 8.84 13.80
N CYS A 10 -6.24 8.06 13.81
CA CYS A 10 -6.25 6.70 14.37
C CYS A 10 -6.57 6.67 15.87
N GLN A 11 -6.00 7.60 16.63
CA GLN A 11 -6.27 7.73 18.06
C GLN A 11 -7.73 8.06 18.35
N VAL A 12 -8.36 8.93 17.53
CA VAL A 12 -9.77 9.32 17.69
C VAL A 12 -10.73 8.26 17.13
N GLY A 13 -10.36 7.63 16.02
CA GLY A 13 -11.23 6.69 15.29
C GLY A 13 -11.32 5.30 15.91
N GLN A 14 -10.38 4.93 16.78
CA GLN A 14 -10.39 3.73 17.61
C GLN A 14 -10.78 2.47 16.80
N VAL A 15 -11.87 1.80 17.16
CA VAL A 15 -12.36 0.57 16.53
C VAL A 15 -12.48 0.71 15.00
N PHE A 16 -12.85 1.89 14.49
CA PHE A 16 -12.99 2.11 13.05
C PHE A 16 -11.67 2.40 12.34
N LEU A 17 -10.57 2.68 13.05
CA LEU A 17 -9.27 3.09 12.50
C LEU A 17 -8.07 2.27 13.03
N TYR A 18 -8.35 1.11 13.63
CA TYR A 18 -7.35 0.22 14.21
C TYR A 18 -7.23 -1.09 13.43
N PHE A 19 -7.04 -0.99 12.11
CA PHE A 19 -6.83 -2.14 11.24
C PHE A 19 -5.36 -2.29 10.83
N GLN A 20 -4.95 -3.49 10.41
CA GLN A 20 -3.55 -3.78 10.05
C GLN A 20 -3.00 -2.89 8.93
N TRP A 21 -3.84 -2.45 7.99
CA TRP A 21 -3.42 -1.52 6.95
C TRP A 21 -3.29 -0.08 7.45
N ASP A 22 -4.04 0.32 8.50
CA ASP A 22 -3.85 1.62 9.16
C ASP A 22 -2.48 1.64 9.86
N SER A 23 -2.14 0.56 10.58
CA SER A 23 -0.81 0.35 11.17
C SER A 23 0.30 0.31 10.12
N LEU A 24 0.11 -0.40 9.01
CA LEU A 24 1.09 -0.44 7.90
C LEU A 24 1.32 0.96 7.30
N LEU A 25 0.26 1.76 7.13
CA LEU A 25 0.36 3.12 6.61
C LEU A 25 1.11 4.05 7.58
N LEU A 26 0.93 3.88 8.89
CA LEU A 26 1.69 4.61 9.90
C LEU A 26 3.18 4.22 9.88
N GLU A 27 3.51 2.93 9.83
CA GLU A 27 4.91 2.48 9.72
C GLU A 27 5.55 2.97 8.42
N THR A 28 4.86 2.81 7.29
CA THR A 28 5.36 3.24 5.97
C THR A 28 5.50 4.76 5.91
N GLY A 29 4.53 5.50 6.43
CA GLY A 29 4.56 6.96 6.48
C GLY A 29 5.70 7.50 7.35
N PHE A 30 6.06 6.80 8.43
CA PHE A 30 7.22 7.14 9.24
C PHE A 30 8.53 6.84 8.50
N LEU A 31 8.66 5.66 7.89
CA LEU A 31 9.84 5.31 7.08
C LEU A 31 10.03 6.25 5.89
N ALA A 32 8.95 6.73 5.29
CA ALA A 32 9.01 7.70 4.19
C ALA A 32 9.68 9.03 4.62
N VAL A 33 9.59 9.43 5.90
CA VAL A 33 10.32 10.60 6.43
C VAL A 33 11.83 10.37 6.40
N LEU A 34 12.28 9.13 6.66
CA LEU A 34 13.69 8.77 6.65
C LEU A 34 14.26 8.60 5.24
N VAL A 35 13.43 8.12 4.31
CA VAL A 35 13.79 7.94 2.90
C VAL A 35 13.80 9.27 2.14
N ALA A 36 12.96 10.23 2.54
CA ALA A 36 12.90 11.53 1.87
C ALA A 36 14.25 12.27 1.97
N PRO A 37 14.78 12.82 0.86
CA PRO A 37 15.99 13.63 0.91
C PRO A 37 15.68 14.94 1.65
N LEU A 38 15.97 14.98 2.95
CA LEU A 38 15.73 16.14 3.83
C LEU A 38 16.67 17.32 3.55
N ARG A 39 17.52 17.25 2.52
CA ARG A 39 18.41 18.34 2.10
C ARG A 39 18.17 18.69 0.63
N PRO A 40 17.88 19.97 0.30
CA PRO A 40 17.88 20.43 -1.08
C PRO A 40 19.23 20.14 -1.73
N ALA A 41 19.22 19.58 -2.94
CA ALA A 41 20.39 19.22 -3.72
C ALA A 41 21.20 20.43 -4.25
N SER A 42 21.24 21.57 -3.54
CA SER A 42 21.98 22.76 -3.98
C SER A 42 23.45 22.78 -3.58
N HIS A 43 23.92 21.83 -2.77
CA HIS A 43 25.29 21.86 -2.25
C HIS A 43 26.08 20.54 -2.38
N ARG A 44 25.68 19.63 -3.28
CA ARG A 44 26.55 18.54 -3.72
C ARG A 44 27.49 19.09 -4.80
N LYS A 45 28.54 19.80 -4.38
CA LYS A 45 29.68 20.09 -5.25
C LYS A 45 30.08 18.77 -5.91
N GLN A 46 30.18 18.77 -7.23
CA GLN A 46 30.66 17.65 -8.04
C GLN A 46 31.92 17.09 -7.39
N ALA A 47 31.81 15.88 -6.81
CA ALA A 47 33.00 15.14 -6.43
C ALA A 47 33.75 14.78 -7.71
N PRO A 48 35.09 14.95 -7.76
CA PRO A 48 35.84 14.71 -8.97
C PRO A 48 35.70 13.24 -9.40
N GLN A 49 35.41 13.06 -10.69
CA GLN A 49 35.37 11.75 -11.35
C GLN A 49 36.74 11.08 -11.20
N GLY A 50 36.87 10.13 -10.27
CA GLY A 50 38.15 9.43 -10.09
C GLY A 50 38.30 8.56 -8.84
N GLY A 51 37.37 8.60 -7.87
CA GLY A 51 37.36 7.69 -6.72
C GLY A 51 36.15 6.78 -6.75
N GLN A 52 36.32 5.48 -6.47
CA GLN A 52 35.21 4.55 -6.25
C GLN A 52 34.18 5.20 -5.32
N ALA A 53 33.00 5.47 -5.86
CA ALA A 53 31.87 5.96 -5.09
C ALA A 53 31.39 4.82 -4.19
N GLY A 54 32.07 4.62 -3.06
CA GLY A 54 31.50 3.87 -1.95
C GLY A 54 30.21 4.57 -1.57
N ALA A 55 29.08 3.89 -1.75
CA ALA A 55 27.78 4.35 -1.33
C ALA A 55 27.89 4.81 0.14
N LEU A 56 27.49 6.04 0.42
CA LEU A 56 27.46 6.55 1.78
C LEU A 56 26.45 5.69 2.58
N PRO A 57 26.80 5.20 3.78
CA PRO A 57 25.96 4.28 4.58
C PRO A 57 24.59 4.85 4.98
N HIS A 58 24.38 6.16 4.80
CA HIS A 58 23.10 6.84 5.03
C HIS A 58 22.02 6.52 3.99
N GLU A 59 22.36 6.09 2.77
CA GLU A 59 21.37 5.75 1.73
C GLU A 59 20.90 4.28 1.87
N ASP A 60 21.74 3.40 2.43
CA ASP A 60 21.43 1.96 2.56
C ASP A 60 20.47 1.67 3.71
N LEU A 61 20.59 2.37 4.84
CA LEU A 61 19.81 2.08 6.05
C LEU A 61 18.30 2.33 5.88
N PRO A 62 17.82 3.46 5.32
CA PRO A 62 16.39 3.71 5.12
C PRO A 62 15.74 2.67 4.19
N PHE A 63 16.39 2.34 3.06
CA PHE A 63 15.89 1.32 2.14
C PHE A 63 15.97 -0.08 2.74
N TRP A 64 16.99 -0.37 3.56
CA TRP A 64 17.04 -1.61 4.33
C TRP A 64 15.87 -1.72 5.32
N LEU A 65 15.50 -0.65 6.01
CA LEU A 65 14.34 -0.61 6.90
C LEU A 65 13.02 -0.83 6.14
N VAL A 66 12.88 -0.28 4.93
CA VAL A 66 11.71 -0.54 4.06
C VAL A 66 11.66 -2.01 3.63
N ARG A 67 12.79 -2.60 3.23
CA ARG A 67 12.89 -4.04 2.92
C ARG A 67 12.58 -4.90 4.15
N TRP A 68 13.01 -4.47 5.34
CA TRP A 68 12.67 -5.11 6.60
C TRP A 68 11.18 -5.04 6.94
N LEU A 69 10.53 -3.90 6.72
CA LEU A 69 9.08 -3.79 6.87
C LEU A 69 8.35 -4.74 5.91
N LEU A 70 8.74 -4.76 4.63
CA LEU A 70 8.16 -5.66 3.62
C LEU A 70 8.40 -7.14 3.98
N PHE A 71 9.61 -7.47 4.44
CA PHE A 71 9.94 -8.81 4.93
C PHE A 71 9.02 -9.21 6.08
N ARG A 72 8.93 -8.38 7.13
CA ARG A 72 8.07 -8.65 8.28
C ARG A 72 6.61 -8.83 7.87
N LEU A 73 6.12 -7.98 6.97
CA LEU A 73 4.75 -8.04 6.49
C LEU A 73 4.45 -9.40 5.84
N MET A 74 5.25 -9.79 4.83
CA MET A 74 5.03 -11.01 4.06
C MET A 74 5.35 -12.27 4.87
N PHE A 75 6.48 -12.27 5.59
CA PHE A 75 6.90 -13.42 6.37
C PHE A 75 5.95 -13.68 7.53
N ALA A 76 5.53 -12.65 8.26
CA ALA A 76 4.56 -12.82 9.33
C ALA A 76 3.20 -13.28 8.78
N SER A 77 2.73 -12.73 7.64
CA SER A 77 1.46 -13.16 7.03
C SER A 77 1.46 -14.64 6.67
N GLY A 78 2.58 -15.20 6.21
CA GLY A 78 2.73 -16.63 5.93
C GLY A 78 2.86 -17.49 7.19
N VAL A 79 3.76 -17.12 8.11
CA VAL A 79 4.03 -17.91 9.33
C VAL A 79 2.81 -17.99 10.24
N VAL A 80 2.00 -16.94 10.34
CA VAL A 80 0.79 -17.00 11.18
C VAL A 80 -0.19 -18.04 10.69
N LYS A 81 -0.28 -18.29 9.38
CA LYS A 81 -1.18 -19.30 8.80
C LYS A 81 -0.81 -20.71 9.25
N LEU A 82 0.48 -21.03 9.31
CA LEU A 82 0.98 -22.33 9.81
C LEU A 82 0.87 -22.44 11.33
N THR A 83 1.32 -21.42 12.06
CA THR A 83 1.30 -21.39 13.54
C THR A 83 -0.11 -21.29 14.13
N SER A 84 -1.12 -20.94 13.32
CA SER A 84 -2.53 -20.95 13.72
C SER A 84 -3.08 -22.34 14.07
N ARG A 85 -2.40 -23.40 13.59
CA ARG A 85 -2.85 -24.80 13.60
C ARG A 85 -4.24 -24.99 12.98
N CYS A 86 -4.60 -24.14 12.01
CA CYS A 86 -5.87 -24.26 11.31
C CYS A 86 -5.84 -25.48 10.36
N PRO A 87 -6.80 -26.43 10.47
CA PRO A 87 -6.83 -27.61 9.62
C PRO A 87 -6.91 -27.31 8.12
N THR A 88 -7.54 -26.21 7.72
CA THR A 88 -7.68 -25.86 6.29
C THR A 88 -6.39 -25.35 5.66
N TRP A 89 -5.56 -24.63 6.43
CA TRP A 89 -4.23 -24.21 5.97
C TRP A 89 -3.29 -25.41 5.86
N TRP A 90 -3.27 -26.29 6.87
CA TRP A 90 -2.48 -27.52 6.85
C TRP A 90 -2.98 -28.55 5.82
N GLY A 91 -4.28 -28.60 5.58
CA GLY A 91 -4.93 -29.46 4.58
C GLY A 91 -4.92 -28.89 3.15
N LEU A 92 -4.31 -27.73 2.91
CA LEU A 92 -4.25 -27.04 1.61
C LEU A 92 -5.62 -26.68 1.00
N THR A 93 -6.68 -26.63 1.80
CA THR A 93 -8.05 -26.30 1.35
C THR A 93 -8.46 -24.87 1.71
N ALA A 94 -7.59 -24.07 2.32
CA ALA A 94 -7.92 -22.72 2.77
C ALA A 94 -8.53 -21.83 1.66
N LEU A 95 -8.00 -21.89 0.44
CA LEU A 95 -8.48 -21.08 -0.68
C LEU A 95 -9.83 -21.54 -1.27
N THR A 96 -10.30 -22.75 -0.96
CA THR A 96 -11.66 -23.16 -1.38
C THR A 96 -12.73 -22.36 -0.64
N TYR A 97 -12.42 -21.84 0.56
CA TYR A 97 -13.34 -21.02 1.35
C TYR A 97 -13.03 -19.52 1.24
N HIS A 98 -11.75 -19.17 1.12
CA HIS A 98 -11.27 -17.78 1.21
C HIS A 98 -12.01 -16.80 0.29
N TYR A 99 -12.24 -17.16 -0.97
CA TYR A 99 -12.86 -16.27 -1.95
C TYR A 99 -14.28 -15.86 -1.59
N GLU A 100 -15.02 -16.73 -0.91
CA GLU A 100 -16.39 -16.47 -0.44
C GLU A 100 -16.38 -15.76 0.92
N THR A 101 -15.54 -16.21 1.85
CA THR A 101 -15.60 -15.79 3.25
C THR A 101 -14.82 -14.53 3.58
N GLN A 102 -13.97 -14.05 2.65
CA GLN A 102 -13.28 -12.75 2.78
C GLN A 102 -14.26 -11.59 2.99
N CYS A 103 -13.80 -10.50 3.61
CA CYS A 103 -14.67 -9.39 4.00
C CYS A 103 -15.42 -8.74 2.82
N LEU A 104 -14.73 -8.35 1.76
CA LEU A 104 -15.35 -7.71 0.59
C LEU A 104 -14.84 -8.37 -0.70
N PRO A 105 -15.48 -9.45 -1.18
CA PRO A 105 -15.10 -10.09 -2.43
C PRO A 105 -15.37 -9.17 -3.62
N THR A 106 -14.68 -9.43 -4.72
CA THR A 106 -14.98 -8.86 -6.04
C THR A 106 -15.78 -9.87 -6.88
N PRO A 107 -16.33 -9.49 -8.05
CA PRO A 107 -16.96 -10.45 -8.95
C PRO A 107 -16.01 -11.57 -9.37
N ALA A 108 -14.71 -11.28 -9.51
CA ALA A 108 -13.70 -12.29 -9.86
C ALA A 108 -13.55 -13.37 -8.78
N ALA A 109 -13.88 -13.06 -7.52
CA ALA A 109 -13.84 -14.04 -6.45
C ALA A 109 -14.86 -15.17 -6.64
N TRP A 110 -16.04 -14.86 -7.20
CA TRP A 110 -17.04 -15.86 -7.54
C TRP A 110 -16.48 -16.84 -8.57
N PHE A 111 -15.88 -16.33 -9.65
CA PHE A 111 -15.23 -17.18 -10.66
C PHE A 111 -14.07 -17.99 -10.08
N ALA A 112 -13.24 -17.35 -9.25
CA ALA A 112 -12.12 -18.02 -8.59
C ALA A 112 -12.60 -19.14 -7.65
N HIS A 113 -13.72 -18.95 -6.95
CA HIS A 113 -14.30 -19.94 -6.03
C HIS A 113 -14.74 -21.24 -6.73
N HIS A 114 -15.14 -21.16 -8.00
CA HIS A 114 -15.56 -22.32 -8.79
C HIS A 114 -14.41 -23.00 -9.54
N LEU A 115 -13.15 -22.61 -9.29
CA LEU A 115 -12.01 -23.31 -9.86
C LEU A 115 -11.87 -24.73 -9.28
N PRO A 116 -11.24 -25.66 -10.02
CA PRO A 116 -11.02 -27.01 -9.52
C PRO A 116 -10.21 -27.03 -8.22
N VAL A 117 -10.55 -27.95 -7.31
CA VAL A 117 -9.91 -28.07 -5.99
C VAL A 117 -8.39 -28.27 -6.07
N TRP A 118 -7.89 -28.96 -7.10
CA TRP A 118 -6.44 -29.14 -7.29
C TRP A 118 -5.73 -27.81 -7.52
N LEU A 119 -6.37 -26.87 -8.22
CA LEU A 119 -5.82 -25.54 -8.49
C LEU A 119 -5.82 -24.72 -7.21
N HIS A 120 -6.87 -24.81 -6.39
CA HIS A 120 -6.89 -24.20 -5.06
C HIS A 120 -5.77 -24.70 -4.15
N LYS A 121 -5.51 -26.02 -4.13
CA LYS A 121 -4.40 -26.61 -3.37
C LYS A 121 -3.05 -26.08 -3.87
N LEU A 122 -2.86 -26.02 -5.20
CA LEU A 122 -1.66 -25.45 -5.81
C LEU A 122 -1.49 -23.97 -5.43
N SER A 123 -2.57 -23.19 -5.47
CA SER A 123 -2.57 -21.78 -5.07
C SER A 123 -2.19 -21.61 -3.60
N VAL A 124 -2.63 -22.48 -2.68
CA VAL A 124 -2.21 -22.44 -1.26
C VAL A 124 -0.71 -22.68 -1.13
N VAL A 125 -0.18 -23.68 -1.85
CA VAL A 125 1.27 -23.94 -1.87
C VAL A 125 2.04 -22.73 -2.41
N ALA A 126 1.58 -22.14 -3.52
CA ALA A 126 2.16 -20.94 -4.09
C ALA A 126 2.13 -19.76 -3.09
N THR A 127 1.02 -19.57 -2.37
CA THR A 127 0.93 -18.57 -1.29
C THR A 127 2.00 -18.80 -0.23
N PHE A 128 2.19 -20.03 0.27
CA PHE A 128 3.24 -20.32 1.25
C PHE A 128 4.65 -20.07 0.70
N LEU A 129 4.92 -20.44 -0.55
CA LEU A 129 6.21 -20.16 -1.19
C LEU A 129 6.48 -18.65 -1.26
N ILE A 130 5.50 -17.87 -1.73
CA ILE A 130 5.66 -16.42 -1.91
C ILE A 130 5.69 -15.68 -0.56
N GLU A 131 4.95 -16.13 0.45
CA GLU A 131 4.91 -15.49 1.76
C GLU A 131 6.02 -15.94 2.71
N ILE A 132 6.59 -17.14 2.57
CA ILE A 132 7.56 -17.68 3.54
C ILE A 132 8.94 -17.88 2.91
N ALA A 133 9.02 -18.53 1.75
CA ALA A 133 10.30 -18.89 1.13
C ALA A 133 10.93 -17.72 0.34
N VAL A 134 10.10 -16.86 -0.27
CA VAL A 134 10.57 -15.71 -1.06
C VAL A 134 11.07 -14.54 -0.22
N PRO A 135 10.49 -14.15 0.94
CA PRO A 135 10.94 -12.95 1.66
C PRO A 135 12.41 -12.94 2.10
N PRO A 136 13.04 -14.06 2.51
CA PRO A 136 14.49 -14.07 2.75
C PRO A 136 15.32 -13.59 1.54
N LEU A 137 14.82 -13.78 0.31
CA LEU A 137 15.48 -13.33 -0.92
C LEU A 137 15.48 -11.79 -1.08
N PHE A 138 14.69 -11.06 -0.29
CA PHE A 138 14.68 -9.59 -0.31
C PHE A 138 16.05 -9.00 0.08
N PHE A 139 16.82 -9.73 0.90
CA PHE A 139 18.16 -9.35 1.35
C PHE A 139 19.28 -10.03 0.56
N ALA A 140 18.95 -10.84 -0.44
CA ALA A 140 19.96 -11.53 -1.23
C ALA A 140 20.78 -10.51 -2.04
N PRO A 141 22.13 -10.61 -2.06
CA PRO A 141 22.98 -9.74 -2.88
C PRO A 141 22.85 -10.06 -4.39
N ILE A 142 22.17 -11.15 -4.76
CA ILE A 142 22.00 -11.60 -6.14
C ILE A 142 20.79 -10.91 -6.77
N ARG A 143 21.05 -10.01 -7.72
CA ARG A 143 20.03 -9.24 -8.47
C ARG A 143 18.88 -10.08 -9.01
N ARG A 144 19.18 -11.22 -9.64
CA ARG A 144 18.16 -12.09 -10.25
C ARG A 144 17.16 -12.62 -9.21
N LEU A 145 17.63 -12.96 -8.01
CA LEU A 145 16.77 -13.45 -6.93
C LEU A 145 15.87 -12.34 -6.39
N ARG A 146 16.39 -11.12 -6.25
CA ARG A 146 15.61 -9.98 -5.78
C ARG A 146 14.54 -9.55 -6.79
N LEU A 147 14.82 -9.65 -8.10
CA LEU A 147 13.82 -9.41 -9.15
C LEU A 147 12.76 -10.51 -9.19
N ALA A 148 13.17 -11.78 -9.08
CA ALA A 148 12.22 -12.89 -8.98
C ALA A 148 11.32 -12.70 -7.76
N ALA A 149 11.87 -12.26 -6.63
CA ALA A 149 11.11 -11.93 -5.43
C ALA A 149 10.14 -10.77 -5.68
N PHE A 150 10.58 -9.68 -6.31
CA PHE A 150 9.73 -8.56 -6.71
C PHE A 150 8.54 -9.01 -7.55
N TYR A 151 8.77 -9.71 -8.67
CA TYR A 151 7.69 -10.15 -9.55
C TYR A 151 6.75 -11.15 -8.87
N SER A 152 7.27 -12.01 -8.01
CA SER A 152 6.45 -12.95 -7.23
C SER A 152 5.52 -12.21 -6.27
N GLN A 153 6.02 -11.16 -5.59
CA GLN A 153 5.21 -10.33 -4.71
C GLN A 153 4.17 -9.53 -5.51
N VAL A 154 4.56 -8.92 -6.63
CA VAL A 154 3.64 -8.18 -7.50
C VAL A 154 2.52 -9.08 -8.00
N LEU A 155 2.85 -10.28 -8.48
CA LEU A 155 1.88 -11.27 -8.94
C LEU A 155 0.88 -11.59 -7.83
N LEU A 156 1.35 -11.91 -6.62
CA LEU A 156 0.48 -12.21 -5.49
C LEU A 156 -0.44 -11.02 -5.16
N GLN A 157 0.10 -9.81 -5.06
CA GLN A 157 -0.71 -8.62 -4.74
C GLN A 157 -1.76 -8.32 -5.82
N VAL A 158 -1.41 -8.47 -7.10
CA VAL A 158 -2.36 -8.27 -8.22
C VAL A 158 -3.49 -9.30 -8.17
N LEU A 159 -3.19 -10.58 -7.92
CA LEU A 159 -4.21 -11.62 -7.79
C LEU A 159 -5.14 -11.35 -6.59
N ILE A 160 -4.59 -10.87 -5.47
CA ILE A 160 -5.39 -10.48 -4.30
C ILE A 160 -6.28 -9.27 -4.64
N ILE A 161 -5.77 -8.24 -5.34
CA ILE A 161 -6.58 -7.08 -5.78
C ILE A 161 -7.73 -7.51 -6.69
N ILE A 162 -7.46 -8.42 -7.64
CA ILE A 162 -8.48 -8.89 -8.58
C ILE A 162 -9.59 -9.62 -7.84
N THR A 163 -9.26 -10.43 -6.85
CA THR A 163 -10.20 -11.34 -6.16
C THR A 163 -10.83 -10.76 -4.89
N GLY A 164 -10.30 -9.67 -4.33
CA GLY A 164 -10.81 -9.10 -3.09
C GLY A 164 -10.47 -7.63 -2.88
N ASN A 165 -11.33 -6.94 -2.16
CA ASN A 165 -11.15 -5.53 -1.84
C ASN A 165 -10.44 -5.36 -0.49
N TYR A 166 -9.13 -5.12 -0.54
CA TYR A 166 -8.27 -4.91 0.62
C TYR A 166 -7.85 -3.45 0.78
N ASN A 167 -8.75 -2.52 0.46
CA ASN A 167 -8.53 -1.09 0.62
C ASN A 167 -7.26 -0.64 -0.14
N PHE A 168 -6.40 0.14 0.52
CA PHE A 168 -5.09 0.55 0.01
C PHE A 168 -3.94 -0.40 0.40
N PHE A 169 -4.20 -1.52 1.09
CA PHE A 169 -3.17 -2.42 1.62
C PHE A 169 -2.29 -3.04 0.51
N ASN A 170 -2.93 -3.59 -0.52
CA ASN A 170 -2.20 -4.24 -1.62
C ASN A 170 -1.41 -3.20 -2.43
N LEU A 171 -1.98 -2.01 -2.67
CA LEU A 171 -1.28 -0.92 -3.36
C LEU A 171 -0.08 -0.43 -2.53
N MET A 172 -0.22 -0.31 -1.21
CA MET A 172 0.88 0.03 -0.32
C MET A 172 1.99 -1.02 -0.40
N THR A 173 1.61 -2.30 -0.40
CA THR A 173 2.58 -3.40 -0.51
C THR A 173 3.29 -3.38 -1.85
N LEU A 174 2.59 -3.11 -2.97
CA LEU A 174 3.22 -2.90 -4.28
C LEU A 174 4.23 -1.74 -4.24
N VAL A 175 3.89 -0.60 -3.61
CA VAL A 175 4.84 0.51 -3.43
C VAL A 175 6.05 0.06 -2.61
N LEU A 176 5.88 -0.68 -1.51
CA LEU A 176 6.99 -1.21 -0.71
C LEU A 176 7.88 -2.16 -1.51
N THR A 177 7.32 -2.97 -2.42
CA THR A 177 8.11 -3.88 -3.27
C THR A 177 9.06 -3.15 -4.20
N THR A 178 8.81 -1.86 -4.52
CA THR A 178 9.76 -1.07 -5.33
C THR A 178 11.13 -0.92 -4.69
N ALA A 179 11.24 -1.05 -3.36
CA ALA A 179 12.53 -1.07 -2.66
C ALA A 179 13.42 -2.28 -3.03
N LEU A 180 12.86 -3.29 -3.71
CA LEU A 180 13.58 -4.43 -4.26
C LEU A 180 14.16 -4.16 -5.66
N LEU A 181 13.73 -3.10 -6.33
CA LEU A 181 14.24 -2.73 -7.65
C LEU A 181 15.59 -2.00 -7.54
N ASP A 182 16.42 -2.14 -8.58
CA ASP A 182 17.64 -1.37 -8.76
C ASP A 182 17.38 -0.16 -9.65
N ASP A 183 18.18 0.90 -9.51
CA ASP A 183 18.15 2.08 -10.39
C ASP A 183 18.24 1.72 -11.88
N GLN A 184 18.97 0.66 -12.22
CA GLN A 184 19.07 0.16 -13.59
C GLN A 184 17.75 -0.40 -14.16
N HIS A 185 16.86 -0.92 -13.32
CA HIS A 185 15.53 -1.38 -13.76
C HIS A 185 14.54 -0.21 -13.87
N LEU A 186 14.68 0.79 -13.01
CA LEU A 186 13.83 1.99 -13.05
C LEU A 186 14.21 2.94 -14.20
N ALA A 187 15.47 2.91 -14.65
CA ALA A 187 15.97 3.75 -15.74
C ALA A 187 15.83 3.12 -17.14
N ALA A 188 15.36 1.87 -17.25
CA ALA A 188 15.25 1.16 -18.52
C ALA A 188 13.78 1.04 -18.97
N GLU A 189 13.30 2.02 -19.75
CA GLU A 189 12.56 1.88 -21.04
C GLU A 189 11.78 3.17 -21.42
N PRO A 190 11.56 3.50 -22.72
CA PRO A 190 12.12 2.94 -23.95
C PRO A 190 12.85 3.99 -24.85
N GLY A 191 13.97 3.60 -25.45
CA GLY A 191 14.70 4.42 -26.42
C GLY A 191 15.83 3.65 -27.09
N HIS A 192 15.53 3.03 -28.22
CA HIS A 192 16.33 2.07 -28.96
C HIS A 192 17.74 2.56 -29.35
N GLY A 193 18.72 1.66 -29.21
CA GLY A 193 20.05 1.85 -29.77
C GLY A 193 21.05 0.81 -29.29
N SER A 194 20.90 -0.43 -29.77
CA SER A 194 21.95 -1.44 -29.69
C SER A 194 23.26 -0.86 -30.24
N ARG A 195 24.24 -0.62 -29.35
CA ARG A 195 25.65 -0.57 -29.72
C ARG A 195 26.33 -1.72 -29.01
N LYS A 196 26.44 -2.82 -29.74
CA LYS A 196 27.48 -3.83 -29.53
C LYS A 196 28.81 -3.10 -29.32
N LYS A 197 29.38 -3.18 -28.13
CA LYS A 197 30.81 -2.93 -27.93
C LYS A 197 31.51 -4.26 -28.11
N THR A 198 31.93 -4.52 -29.35
CA THR A 198 33.13 -5.29 -29.60
C THR A 198 34.27 -4.60 -28.86
N ALA A 199 34.81 -5.26 -27.84
CA ALA A 199 36.11 -4.93 -27.27
C ALA A 199 37.06 -6.06 -27.65
N THR A 200 37.66 -5.89 -28.80
CA THR A 200 38.95 -6.49 -29.12
C THR A 200 39.99 -5.81 -28.24
N CYS A 201 40.78 -6.59 -27.52
CA CYS A 201 42.24 -6.71 -27.72
C CYS A 201 43.06 -6.75 -26.43
N ALA A 202 44.01 -7.68 -26.48
CA ALA A 202 45.37 -7.63 -25.96
C ALA A 202 45.61 -7.71 -24.44
N CYS A 203 46.22 -8.85 -24.10
CA CYS A 203 46.98 -9.15 -22.89
C CYS A 203 48.04 -8.09 -22.57
N HIS A 204 48.31 -7.89 -21.29
CA HIS A 204 49.69 -7.80 -20.79
C HIS A 204 49.78 -8.39 -19.37
N LEU A 205 50.83 -9.20 -19.21
CA LEU A 205 51.32 -9.92 -18.04
C LEU A 205 51.38 -9.03 -16.79
N SER A 206 51.21 -9.52 -15.56
CA SER A 206 52.17 -10.42 -14.90
C SER A 206 51.60 -11.00 -13.59
N TRP A 207 51.74 -12.32 -13.42
CA TRP A 207 51.50 -13.01 -12.17
C TRP A 207 52.82 -13.06 -11.38
N GLY A 208 52.94 -12.18 -10.38
CA GLY A 208 54.03 -12.21 -9.42
C GLY A 208 53.52 -12.73 -8.08
N PHE A 209 53.74 -14.02 -7.82
CA PHE A 209 53.63 -14.61 -6.49
C PHE A 209 54.82 -14.15 -5.63
N SER A 210 54.56 -13.66 -4.42
CA SER A 210 55.47 -13.79 -3.27
C SER A 210 54.69 -13.63 -1.95
N PRO A 211 54.89 -14.53 -0.97
CA PRO A 211 54.19 -14.52 0.31
C PRO A 211 54.98 -13.72 1.37
N PRO A 212 54.35 -13.23 2.46
CA PRO A 212 55.08 -12.83 3.65
C PRO A 212 55.01 -13.92 4.73
N THR A 213 56.18 -14.44 5.12
CA THR A 213 56.42 -15.17 6.38
C THR A 213 56.80 -14.21 7.52
N PRO A 214 56.67 -14.63 8.79
CA PRO A 214 56.56 -13.74 9.95
C PRO A 214 57.91 -13.45 10.61
N PRO A 215 58.00 -12.44 11.50
CA PRO A 215 58.97 -12.43 12.58
C PRO A 215 58.35 -12.79 13.93
N ARG A 216 59.19 -13.46 14.71
CA ARG A 216 58.93 -14.10 16.00
C ARG A 216 59.58 -13.28 17.12
N ASP A 217 58.84 -13.16 18.21
CA ASP A 217 59.18 -12.95 19.63
C ASP A 217 60.03 -11.73 20.08
N SER A 218 59.40 -10.90 20.91
CA SER A 218 59.99 -10.47 22.20
C SER A 218 58.90 -10.10 23.21
N HIS A 219 58.94 -10.77 24.35
CA HIS A 219 58.07 -10.67 25.52
C HIS A 219 57.85 -9.25 26.05
N SER A 220 56.61 -8.91 26.38
CA SER A 220 56.30 -8.04 27.51
C SER A 220 54.94 -8.43 28.11
N SER A 221 55.01 -8.95 29.33
CA SER A 221 53.89 -9.34 30.16
C SER A 221 53.07 -8.11 30.56
N CYS A 222 51.81 -8.03 30.16
CA CYS A 222 50.80 -7.20 30.80
C CYS A 222 49.47 -7.96 30.82
N THR A 223 49.02 -8.24 32.03
CA THR A 223 47.78 -8.89 32.47
C THR A 223 46.52 -8.46 31.71
N PRO A 224 45.60 -9.38 31.33
CA PRO A 224 44.27 -8.99 30.89
C PRO A 224 43.41 -8.65 32.12
N ALA A 225 43.08 -7.37 32.28
CA ALA A 225 42.04 -6.93 33.19
C ALA A 225 40.66 -7.40 32.68
N PRO A 226 39.79 -7.96 33.53
CA PRO A 226 38.50 -8.51 33.12
C PRO A 226 37.46 -7.39 32.98
N TRP A 227 37.28 -6.88 31.77
CA TRP A 227 36.09 -6.06 31.42
C TRP A 227 34.99 -6.93 30.80
N LEU A 228 34.57 -7.94 31.57
CA LEU A 228 33.42 -8.80 31.30
C LEU A 228 32.49 -8.76 32.53
N GLY A 229 31.78 -7.65 32.66
CA GLY A 229 30.75 -7.40 33.66
C GLY A 229 30.28 -5.97 33.44
N THR A 230 29.25 -5.71 32.66
CA THR A 230 27.86 -6.08 32.93
C THR A 230 27.06 -6.02 31.62
N LEU A 231 26.83 -7.16 30.98
CA LEU A 231 25.66 -7.32 30.13
C LEU A 231 24.84 -8.48 30.69
N SER A 232 23.65 -8.10 31.17
CA SER A 232 22.60 -8.92 31.74
C SER A 232 22.43 -10.27 31.01
N ARG A 233 22.91 -11.32 31.66
CA ARG A 233 22.77 -12.72 31.25
C ARG A 233 21.43 -13.30 31.72
N ASP A 234 20.34 -12.56 31.47
CA ASP A 234 18.98 -13.08 31.64
C ASP A 234 18.12 -12.65 30.44
N PRO A 235 17.79 -13.58 29.51
CA PRO A 235 16.90 -13.30 28.38
C PRO A 235 15.58 -12.68 28.81
N ARG A 236 15.13 -12.97 30.05
CA ARG A 236 13.90 -12.43 30.64
C ARG A 236 14.00 -10.94 30.99
N ALA A 237 15.17 -10.48 31.44
CA ALA A 237 15.40 -9.06 31.74
C ALA A 237 15.49 -8.22 30.45
N LEU A 238 16.12 -8.76 29.41
CA LEU A 238 16.14 -8.13 28.08
C LEU A 238 14.74 -8.11 27.44
N TRP A 239 13.98 -9.20 27.59
CA TRP A 239 12.60 -9.28 27.08
C TRP A 239 11.65 -8.31 27.80
N THR A 240 11.77 -8.17 29.13
CA THR A 240 10.98 -7.20 29.90
C THR A 240 11.37 -5.76 29.60
N GLY A 241 12.68 -5.48 29.42
CA GLY A 241 13.15 -4.17 28.97
C GLY A 241 12.64 -3.81 27.56
N ALA A 242 12.72 -4.76 26.63
CA ALA A 242 12.19 -4.60 25.27
C ALA A 242 10.67 -4.39 25.28
N HIS A 243 9.91 -5.12 26.12
CA HIS A 243 8.47 -4.91 26.28
C HIS A 243 8.13 -3.53 26.85
N ARG A 244 8.91 -3.01 27.80
CA ARG A 244 8.70 -1.65 28.34
C ARG A 244 8.96 -0.59 27.28
N LEU A 245 10.04 -0.73 26.50
CA LEU A 245 10.34 0.18 25.39
C LEU A 245 9.29 0.09 24.28
N PHE A 246 8.84 -1.13 23.97
CA PHE A 246 7.77 -1.35 22.99
C PHE A 246 6.47 -0.71 23.46
N GLY A 247 6.04 -0.95 24.71
CA GLY A 247 4.84 -0.34 25.28
C GLY A 247 4.92 1.19 25.35
N ALA A 248 6.11 1.75 25.60
CA ALA A 248 6.32 3.19 25.57
C ALA A 248 6.14 3.80 24.17
N VAL A 249 6.38 3.04 23.09
CA VAL A 249 6.32 3.50 21.69
C VAL A 249 5.08 2.96 20.95
N GLU A 250 4.33 2.05 21.55
CA GLU A 250 3.15 1.39 20.97
C GLU A 250 2.06 2.39 20.55
N HIS A 251 1.91 3.48 21.32
CA HIS A 251 0.99 4.58 21.00
C HIS A 251 1.32 5.30 19.68
N LEU A 252 2.57 5.22 19.22
CA LEU A 252 3.01 5.77 17.93
C LEU A 252 2.85 4.77 16.78
N GLN A 253 2.48 3.51 17.07
CA GLN A 253 2.24 2.45 16.07
C GLN A 253 3.42 2.27 15.09
N LEU A 254 4.66 2.42 15.57
CA LEU A 254 5.87 2.37 14.74
C LEU A 254 6.39 0.94 14.44
N ALA A 255 5.91 -0.05 15.18
CA ALA A 255 6.22 -1.46 14.95
C ALA A 255 5.03 -2.32 15.34
N ASN A 256 4.41 -2.99 14.37
CA ASN A 256 3.20 -3.78 14.58
C ASN A 256 3.39 -5.23 14.15
N SER A 257 2.47 -6.07 14.61
CA SER A 257 2.37 -7.47 14.22
C SER A 257 1.38 -7.63 13.08
N TYR A 258 1.76 -8.41 12.07
CA TYR A 258 0.93 -8.71 10.90
C TYR A 258 0.44 -10.15 10.93
N GLY A 259 -0.84 -10.36 10.62
CA GLY A 259 -1.49 -11.65 10.86
C GLY A 259 -2.76 -11.88 10.03
N LEU A 260 -2.75 -11.45 8.77
CA LEU A 260 -3.90 -11.55 7.88
C LEU A 260 -4.34 -13.01 7.68
N PHE A 261 -5.62 -13.27 7.89
CA PHE A 261 -6.27 -14.58 7.67
C PHE A 261 -5.59 -15.75 8.39
N ARG A 262 -5.12 -15.52 9.63
CA ARG A 262 -4.52 -16.54 10.48
C ARG A 262 -5.37 -17.82 10.56
N ARG A 263 -6.69 -17.69 10.70
CA ARG A 263 -7.64 -18.80 10.63
C ARG A 263 -8.73 -18.47 9.62
N MET A 264 -9.14 -19.47 8.84
CA MET A 264 -10.31 -19.32 7.98
C MET A 264 -11.57 -19.23 8.82
N THR A 265 -12.38 -18.22 8.54
CA THR A 265 -13.70 -18.02 9.16
C THR A 265 -14.79 -18.46 8.18
N GLY A 266 -16.00 -18.70 8.69
CA GLY A 266 -17.14 -19.07 7.85
C GLY A 266 -17.03 -20.46 7.21
N LEU A 267 -16.44 -21.43 7.91
CA LEU A 267 -16.44 -22.83 7.46
C LEU A 267 -17.90 -23.30 7.34
N GLY A 268 -18.36 -23.56 6.11
CA GLY A 268 -19.75 -23.90 5.83
C GLY A 268 -20.67 -22.70 5.64
N GLY A 269 -20.14 -21.51 5.35
CA GLY A 269 -20.91 -20.32 4.96
C GLY A 269 -20.46 -19.06 5.68
N ARG A 270 -20.43 -17.95 4.94
CA ARG A 270 -20.09 -16.63 5.47
C ARG A 270 -21.22 -16.09 6.34
N HIS A 271 -20.94 -15.75 7.59
CA HIS A 271 -21.93 -15.11 8.44
C HIS A 271 -22.09 -13.64 8.06
N GLU A 272 -23.33 -13.19 7.94
CA GLU A 272 -23.68 -11.80 7.66
C GLU A 272 -24.82 -11.36 8.58
N VAL A 273 -24.68 -10.15 9.13
CA VAL A 273 -25.73 -9.48 9.89
C VAL A 273 -26.51 -8.57 8.95
N VAL A 274 -27.83 -8.76 8.93
CA VAL A 274 -28.79 -7.97 8.16
C VAL A 274 -29.61 -7.15 9.16
N LEU A 275 -29.55 -5.83 8.99
CA LEU A 275 -30.35 -4.89 9.78
C LEU A 275 -31.71 -4.72 9.11
N GLU A 276 -32.76 -4.72 9.92
CA GLU A 276 -34.13 -4.54 9.46
C GLU A 276 -34.79 -3.44 10.28
N GLY A 277 -35.53 -2.56 9.62
CA GLY A 277 -36.34 -1.53 10.25
C GLY A 277 -37.82 -1.82 10.07
N SER A 278 -38.65 -1.29 10.97
CA SER A 278 -40.10 -1.38 10.88
C SER A 278 -40.76 -0.16 11.52
N TYR A 279 -41.95 0.21 11.02
CA TYR A 279 -42.80 1.23 11.65
C TYR A 279 -43.81 0.63 12.62
N ASP A 280 -44.24 -0.62 12.39
CA ASP A 280 -45.34 -1.30 13.10
C ASP A 280 -44.88 -2.51 13.94
N GLY A 281 -43.66 -3.00 13.73
CA GLY A 281 -43.12 -4.20 14.38
C GLY A 281 -43.48 -5.52 13.67
N HIS A 282 -44.28 -5.47 12.61
CA HIS A 282 -44.75 -6.64 11.86
C HIS A 282 -44.16 -6.70 10.45
N HIS A 283 -44.13 -5.57 9.74
CA HIS A 283 -43.54 -5.46 8.40
C HIS A 283 -42.11 -4.96 8.51
N TRP A 284 -41.16 -5.83 8.19
CA TRP A 284 -39.73 -5.56 8.31
C TRP A 284 -39.12 -5.30 6.94
N THR A 285 -38.45 -4.15 6.80
CA THR A 285 -37.71 -3.80 5.58
C THR A 285 -36.21 -3.87 5.84
N GLU A 286 -35.49 -4.62 5.01
CA GLU A 286 -34.03 -4.74 5.09
C GLU A 286 -33.35 -3.40 4.78
N ILE A 287 -32.38 -3.05 5.61
CA ILE A 287 -31.50 -1.92 5.40
C ILE A 287 -30.28 -2.40 4.61
N GLU A 288 -30.29 -2.15 3.30
CA GLU A 288 -29.17 -2.50 2.44
C GLU A 288 -27.95 -1.60 2.70
N PHE A 289 -26.77 -2.21 2.70
CA PHE A 289 -25.48 -1.52 2.83
C PHE A 289 -24.86 -1.25 1.45
N MET A 290 -23.94 -0.28 1.41
CA MET A 290 -23.26 0.10 0.17
C MET A 290 -22.41 -1.02 -0.42
N TYR A 291 -21.61 -1.74 0.36
CA TYR A 291 -20.55 -2.59 -0.19
C TYR A 291 -20.56 -4.04 0.28
N LYS A 292 -20.95 -4.31 1.53
CA LYS A 292 -21.07 -5.70 2.01
C LYS A 292 -22.15 -6.46 1.24
N PRO A 293 -22.04 -7.82 1.17
CA PRO A 293 -23.12 -8.65 0.66
C PRO A 293 -24.44 -8.39 1.39
N GLY A 294 -25.53 -8.40 0.64
CA GLY A 294 -26.88 -8.19 1.15
C GLY A 294 -27.87 -8.76 0.14
N ASN A 295 -28.23 -7.94 -0.84
CA ASN A 295 -29.09 -8.34 -1.96
C ASN A 295 -28.49 -9.51 -2.76
N LEU A 296 -29.29 -10.56 -3.00
CA LEU A 296 -28.83 -11.81 -3.61
C LEU A 296 -28.46 -11.68 -5.09
N SER A 297 -29.11 -10.75 -5.79
CA SER A 297 -28.87 -10.52 -7.22
C SER A 297 -27.76 -9.51 -7.48
N ARG A 298 -27.26 -8.84 -6.44
CA ARG A 298 -26.24 -7.80 -6.59
C ARG A 298 -24.84 -8.42 -6.68
N PRO A 299 -24.05 -8.09 -7.73
CA PRO A 299 -22.65 -8.52 -7.79
C PRO A 299 -21.84 -7.89 -6.65
N PRO A 300 -20.82 -8.59 -6.13
CA PRO A 300 -19.86 -7.99 -5.22
C PRO A 300 -19.19 -6.77 -5.90
N PRO A 301 -18.99 -5.64 -5.20
CA PRO A 301 -18.44 -4.44 -5.84
C PRO A 301 -16.91 -4.47 -5.95
N VAL A 302 -16.35 -3.61 -6.80
CA VAL A 302 -14.92 -3.29 -6.82
C VAL A 302 -14.74 -1.89 -6.24
N VAL A 303 -14.10 -1.79 -5.08
CA VAL A 303 -14.01 -0.56 -4.27
C VAL A 303 -12.58 -0.14 -3.94
N VAL A 304 -11.57 -0.97 -4.23
CA VAL A 304 -10.15 -0.59 -4.09
C VAL A 304 -9.92 0.77 -4.75
N PRO A 305 -9.23 1.75 -4.13
CA PRO A 305 -8.50 1.67 -2.85
C PRO A 305 -9.30 2.12 -1.61
N HIS A 306 -10.61 2.35 -1.76
CA HIS A 306 -11.46 2.78 -0.65
C HIS A 306 -11.58 1.71 0.44
N GLN A 307 -11.68 2.15 1.69
CA GLN A 307 -11.99 1.31 2.84
C GLN A 307 -13.40 1.59 3.39
N PRO A 308 -14.36 0.71 3.12
CA PRO A 308 -15.66 0.71 3.79
C PRO A 308 -15.55 0.31 5.28
N ARG A 309 -15.23 1.27 6.15
CA ARG A 309 -14.94 0.98 7.58
C ARG A 309 -16.13 0.32 8.30
N LEU A 310 -17.36 0.75 8.02
CA LEU A 310 -18.56 0.18 8.64
C LEU A 310 -18.84 -1.24 8.13
N ASP A 311 -18.80 -1.47 6.82
CA ASP A 311 -19.01 -2.79 6.20
C ASP A 311 -17.98 -3.81 6.70
N TRP A 312 -16.71 -3.41 6.86
CA TRP A 312 -15.68 -4.24 7.47
C TRP A 312 -15.99 -4.57 8.92
N GLN A 313 -16.42 -3.59 9.72
CA GLN A 313 -16.81 -3.83 11.11
C GLN A 313 -18.03 -4.74 11.22
N MET A 314 -19.01 -4.62 10.32
CA MET A 314 -20.16 -5.53 10.24
C MET A 314 -19.73 -6.98 9.95
N TRP A 315 -18.73 -7.19 9.09
CA TRP A 315 -18.16 -8.53 8.86
C TRP A 315 -17.55 -9.12 10.14
N PHE A 316 -16.80 -8.32 10.92
CA PHE A 316 -16.27 -8.77 12.22
C PHE A 316 -17.38 -9.03 13.24
N ALA A 317 -18.40 -8.18 13.29
CA ALA A 317 -19.53 -8.34 14.21
C ALA A 317 -20.28 -9.65 13.96
N ALA A 318 -20.39 -10.08 12.70
CA ALA A 318 -21.08 -11.32 12.32
C ALA A 318 -20.38 -12.60 12.80
N LEU A 319 -19.09 -12.54 13.18
CA LEU A 319 -18.31 -13.70 13.63
C LEU A 319 -18.57 -14.10 15.09
N GLY A 320 -19.22 -13.23 15.87
CA GLY A 320 -19.50 -13.47 17.29
C GLY A 320 -20.91 -13.03 17.68
N PRO A 321 -21.23 -13.00 18.98
CA PRO A 321 -22.45 -12.37 19.48
C PRO A 321 -22.35 -10.84 19.43
N HIS A 322 -23.51 -10.16 19.42
CA HIS A 322 -23.57 -8.70 19.40
C HIS A 322 -22.84 -8.04 20.59
N THR A 323 -22.73 -8.73 21.72
CA THR A 323 -22.05 -8.22 22.93
C THR A 323 -20.54 -7.98 22.74
N HIS A 324 -19.90 -8.65 21.77
CA HIS A 324 -18.50 -8.41 21.43
C HIS A 324 -18.29 -7.12 20.64
N SER A 325 -19.35 -6.51 20.10
CA SER A 325 -19.30 -5.31 19.28
C SER A 325 -20.12 -4.17 19.89
N PRO A 326 -19.66 -3.51 20.97
CA PRO A 326 -20.40 -2.45 21.65
C PRO A 326 -20.87 -1.31 20.74
N TRP A 327 -20.07 -0.97 19.73
CA TRP A 327 -20.38 0.09 18.75
C TRP A 327 -21.67 -0.21 17.96
N PHE A 328 -22.07 -1.48 17.84
CA PHE A 328 -23.29 -1.89 17.14
C PHE A 328 -24.55 -1.38 17.86
N THR A 329 -24.58 -1.42 19.18
CA THR A 329 -25.70 -0.86 19.97
C THR A 329 -25.86 0.65 19.74
N SER A 330 -24.74 1.38 19.64
CA SER A 330 -24.77 2.81 19.29
C SER A 330 -25.24 3.04 17.86
N LEU A 331 -24.84 2.18 16.91
CA LEU A 331 -25.34 2.23 15.54
C LEU A 331 -26.88 2.11 15.51
N VAL A 332 -27.44 1.09 16.19
CA VAL A 332 -28.90 0.87 16.27
C VAL A 332 -29.60 2.10 16.86
N LEU A 333 -29.11 2.63 17.99
CA LEU A 333 -29.66 3.85 18.60
C LEU A 333 -29.67 5.03 17.63
N ARG A 334 -28.57 5.27 16.91
CA ARG A 334 -28.45 6.43 16.01
C ARG A 334 -29.29 6.26 14.74
N LEU A 335 -29.55 5.02 14.30
CA LEU A 335 -30.49 4.72 13.21
C LEU A 335 -31.94 4.96 13.63
N LEU A 336 -32.34 4.52 14.82
CA LEU A 336 -33.65 4.83 15.42
C LEU A 336 -33.87 6.34 15.58
N GLN A 337 -32.82 7.09 15.93
CA GLN A 337 -32.86 8.55 16.00
C GLN A 337 -32.89 9.25 14.62
N GLY A 338 -32.74 8.52 13.52
CA GLY A 338 -32.69 9.09 12.16
C GLY A 338 -31.48 10.01 11.93
N LYS A 339 -30.33 9.77 12.58
CA LYS A 339 -29.17 10.66 12.44
C LYS A 339 -28.54 10.52 11.05
N GLU A 340 -28.69 11.57 10.24
CA GLU A 340 -28.18 11.61 8.87
C GLU A 340 -26.69 11.24 8.73
N PRO A 341 -25.76 11.68 9.60
CA PRO A 341 -24.35 11.27 9.49
C PRO A 341 -24.13 9.76 9.59
N VAL A 342 -25.00 9.03 10.30
CA VAL A 342 -24.93 7.58 10.45
C VAL A 342 -25.61 6.89 9.27
N ILE A 343 -26.75 7.42 8.81
CA ILE A 343 -27.41 6.94 7.58
C ILE A 343 -26.45 7.02 6.39
N ARG A 344 -25.67 8.11 6.28
CA ARG A 344 -24.66 8.27 5.23
C ARG A 344 -23.50 7.26 5.29
N LEU A 345 -23.25 6.61 6.44
CA LEU A 345 -22.29 5.50 6.53
C LEU A 345 -22.86 4.21 5.93
N VAL A 346 -24.17 4.03 5.98
CA VAL A 346 -24.87 2.87 5.43
C VAL A 346 -25.17 3.07 3.95
N GLN A 347 -25.64 4.26 3.56
CA GLN A 347 -25.96 4.67 2.19
C GLN A 347 -25.49 6.10 1.90
N SER A 348 -24.55 6.28 0.97
CA SER A 348 -24.07 7.62 0.56
C SER A 348 -25.19 8.45 -0.08
N GLN A 349 -26.07 7.79 -0.84
CA GLN A 349 -27.27 8.40 -1.39
C GLN A 349 -28.43 8.15 -0.43
N VAL A 350 -28.78 9.17 0.36
CA VAL A 350 -29.83 9.07 1.40
C VAL A 350 -31.17 8.59 0.82
N ALA A 351 -31.48 8.92 -0.45
CA ALA A 351 -32.70 8.46 -1.13
C ALA A 351 -32.81 6.93 -1.27
N ARG A 352 -31.69 6.19 -1.26
CA ARG A 352 -31.69 4.71 -1.31
C ARG A 352 -31.97 4.07 0.05
N TYR A 353 -31.85 4.84 1.13
CA TYR A 353 -32.15 4.34 2.47
C TYR A 353 -33.68 4.21 2.63
N PRO A 354 -34.23 3.03 3.00
CA PRO A 354 -35.69 2.82 3.02
C PRO A 354 -36.44 3.79 3.95
N PHE A 355 -35.80 4.20 5.04
CA PHE A 355 -36.35 5.05 6.08
C PHE A 355 -35.86 6.51 5.99
N HIS A 356 -35.63 7.01 4.77
CA HIS A 356 -35.09 8.36 4.56
C HIS A 356 -36.10 9.48 4.86
N LYS A 357 -37.40 9.21 4.69
CA LYS A 357 -38.47 10.19 4.96
C LYS A 357 -38.77 10.32 6.45
N GLN A 358 -38.83 9.19 7.14
CA GLN A 358 -39.09 9.10 8.57
C GLN A 358 -38.25 7.97 9.16
N PRO A 359 -37.64 8.15 10.35
CA PRO A 359 -36.87 7.10 10.99
C PRO A 359 -37.76 5.89 11.36
N PRO A 360 -37.21 4.67 11.38
CA PRO A 360 -37.96 3.49 11.79
C PRO A 360 -38.30 3.57 13.29
N THR A 361 -39.48 3.07 13.67
CA THR A 361 -39.90 2.95 15.07
C THR A 361 -39.16 1.81 15.78
N TYR A 362 -38.93 0.72 15.05
CA TYR A 362 -38.27 -0.48 15.52
C TYR A 362 -37.10 -0.85 14.63
N VAL A 363 -36.03 -1.35 15.24
CA VAL A 363 -34.88 -1.92 14.54
C VAL A 363 -34.54 -3.26 15.17
N ARG A 364 -34.26 -4.25 14.34
CA ARG A 364 -33.73 -5.56 14.74
C ARG A 364 -32.58 -5.96 13.83
N ALA A 365 -31.84 -6.99 14.22
CA ALA A 365 -30.81 -7.57 13.36
C ALA A 365 -30.88 -9.09 13.33
N GLN A 366 -30.77 -9.65 12.13
CA GLN A 366 -30.85 -11.08 11.86
C GLN A 366 -29.50 -11.57 11.33
N ARG A 367 -29.09 -12.77 11.73
CA ARG A 367 -27.87 -13.41 11.24
C ARG A 367 -28.22 -14.46 10.19
N TYR A 368 -27.56 -14.36 9.05
CA TYR A 368 -27.68 -15.28 7.94
C TYR A 368 -26.32 -15.90 7.63
N LYS A 369 -26.34 -17.09 7.02
CA LYS A 369 -25.20 -17.64 6.28
C LYS A 369 -25.38 -17.37 4.81
N TYR A 370 -24.34 -16.84 4.17
CA TYR A 370 -24.27 -16.55 2.76
C TYR A 370 -23.28 -17.49 2.09
N TRP A 371 -23.60 -17.88 0.87
CA TRP A 371 -22.71 -18.59 -0.04
C TRP A 371 -22.81 -18.00 -1.43
N PHE A 372 -21.77 -18.19 -2.24
CA PHE A 372 -21.90 -18.00 -3.66
C PHE A 372 -22.91 -19.00 -4.25
N SER A 373 -23.66 -18.52 -5.24
CA SER A 373 -24.55 -19.34 -6.06
C SER A 373 -23.77 -20.37 -6.87
N GLN A 374 -24.40 -21.48 -7.23
CA GLN A 374 -23.78 -22.48 -8.11
C GLN A 374 -23.92 -22.07 -9.58
N PRO A 375 -22.92 -22.37 -10.44
CA PRO A 375 -23.06 -22.20 -11.89
C PRO A 375 -24.24 -23.02 -12.40
N GLY A 376 -25.18 -22.39 -13.12
CA GLY A 376 -26.36 -23.07 -13.69
C GLY A 376 -27.60 -23.13 -12.79
N GLU A 377 -27.56 -22.55 -11.59
CA GLU A 377 -28.75 -22.39 -10.73
C GLU A 377 -29.72 -21.39 -11.40
N GLN A 378 -30.92 -21.86 -11.77
CA GLN A 378 -31.89 -21.18 -12.63
C GLN A 378 -32.30 -19.80 -12.12
N GLY A 379 -32.17 -18.77 -12.96
CA GLY A 379 -32.66 -17.42 -12.66
C GLY A 379 -32.11 -16.28 -13.52
N GLY A 380 -31.16 -16.55 -14.43
CA GLY A 380 -30.67 -15.55 -15.37
C GLY A 380 -31.76 -15.17 -16.39
N LYS A 381 -32.36 -13.99 -16.24
CA LYS A 381 -33.02 -13.32 -17.36
C LYS A 381 -32.01 -13.17 -18.50
N ALA A 382 -32.43 -13.44 -19.73
CA ALA A 382 -31.59 -13.40 -20.93
C ALA A 382 -30.76 -12.11 -20.97
N GLY A 383 -29.44 -12.21 -20.79
CA GLY A 383 -28.50 -11.08 -20.82
C GLY A 383 -27.47 -11.01 -19.68
N HIS A 384 -27.70 -11.67 -18.55
CA HIS A 384 -26.73 -11.73 -17.44
C HIS A 384 -26.07 -13.11 -17.31
N LEU A 385 -24.73 -13.15 -17.28
CA LEU A 385 -23.92 -14.37 -17.10
C LEU A 385 -24.20 -15.09 -15.75
N VAL A 386 -24.65 -14.35 -14.73
CA VAL A 386 -24.98 -14.84 -13.39
C VAL A 386 -26.33 -14.24 -12.99
N GLY A 387 -27.33 -15.08 -12.74
CA GLY A 387 -28.69 -14.64 -12.38
C GLY A 387 -28.82 -14.17 -10.92
N GLN A 388 -28.29 -14.95 -9.98
CA GLN A 388 -28.12 -14.59 -8.58
C GLN A 388 -26.66 -14.81 -8.20
N TRP A 389 -26.05 -13.88 -7.46
CA TRP A 389 -24.65 -13.97 -7.03
C TRP A 389 -24.50 -14.69 -5.69
N TRP A 390 -25.55 -14.63 -4.87
CA TRP A 390 -25.55 -15.15 -3.52
C TRP A 390 -26.79 -16.00 -3.27
N ARG A 391 -26.62 -17.00 -2.40
CA ARG A 391 -27.70 -17.69 -1.71
C ARG A 391 -27.52 -17.47 -0.21
N ARG A 392 -28.62 -17.34 0.53
CA ARG A 392 -28.58 -17.14 1.98
C ARG A 392 -29.54 -18.06 2.72
N GLN A 393 -29.18 -18.39 3.96
CA GLN A 393 -30.02 -19.14 4.89
C GLN A 393 -30.06 -18.40 6.23
N TRP A 394 -31.25 -18.21 6.78
CA TRP A 394 -31.42 -17.64 8.12
C TRP A 394 -30.86 -18.59 9.17
N VAL A 395 -30.17 -18.05 10.18
CA VAL A 395 -29.56 -18.83 11.26
C VAL A 395 -30.24 -18.53 12.58
N GLU A 396 -30.17 -17.27 13.02
CA GLU A 396 -30.69 -16.84 14.31
C GLU A 396 -30.91 -15.33 14.33
N GLU A 397 -31.62 -14.87 15.35
CA GLU A 397 -31.68 -13.46 15.71
C GLU A 397 -30.33 -13.00 16.30
N PHE A 398 -29.74 -11.96 15.71
CA PHE A 398 -28.46 -11.40 16.17
C PHE A 398 -28.65 -10.35 17.25
N PHE A 399 -29.66 -9.50 17.09
CA PHE A 399 -29.98 -8.39 17.99
C PHE A 399 -31.51 -8.24 18.09
N PRO A 400 -32.06 -8.15 19.31
CA PRO A 400 -33.51 -8.12 19.52
C PRO A 400 -34.16 -6.90 18.86
N SER A 401 -35.45 -7.02 18.57
CA SER A 401 -36.27 -5.86 18.18
C SER A 401 -36.34 -4.84 19.32
N VAL A 402 -35.87 -3.62 19.06
CA VAL A 402 -35.87 -2.52 20.04
C VAL A 402 -36.44 -1.24 19.43
N SER A 403 -36.98 -0.37 20.29
CA SER A 403 -37.44 0.98 19.95
C SER A 403 -36.72 2.05 20.79
N LEU A 404 -36.97 3.33 20.49
CA LEU A 404 -36.46 4.42 21.33
C LEU A 404 -37.11 4.38 22.72
N GLY A 405 -36.27 4.35 23.77
CA GLY A 405 -36.72 4.22 25.16
C GLY A 405 -36.90 2.79 25.63
N ASP A 406 -36.54 1.79 24.82
CA ASP A 406 -36.57 0.38 25.23
C ASP A 406 -35.57 0.11 26.39
N PRO A 407 -36.02 -0.53 27.49
CA PRO A 407 -35.17 -0.81 28.65
C PRO A 407 -33.96 -1.70 28.30
N THR A 408 -34.11 -2.61 27.34
CA THR A 408 -33.04 -3.50 26.87
C THR A 408 -31.94 -2.70 26.18
N LEU A 409 -32.33 -1.77 25.31
CA LEU A 409 -31.40 -0.89 24.61
C LEU A 409 -30.67 0.02 25.59
N GLU A 410 -31.39 0.60 26.55
CA GLU A 410 -30.78 1.43 27.60
C GLU A 410 -29.81 0.65 28.48
N MET A 411 -30.16 -0.58 28.87
CA MET A 411 -29.29 -1.45 29.66
C MET A 411 -27.97 -1.71 28.92
N LEU A 412 -28.03 -2.08 27.64
CA LEU A 412 -26.84 -2.31 26.82
C LEU A 412 -25.98 -1.05 26.67
N LEU A 413 -26.61 0.11 26.45
CA LEU A 413 -25.90 1.39 26.37
C LEU A 413 -25.20 1.75 27.68
N ARG A 414 -25.83 1.48 28.84
CA ARG A 414 -25.23 1.66 30.17
C ARG A 414 -24.06 0.70 30.38
N GLN A 415 -24.26 -0.58 30.07
CA GLN A 415 -23.25 -1.63 30.21
C GLN A 415 -21.97 -1.30 29.44
N PHE A 416 -22.11 -0.79 28.21
CA PHE A 416 -20.96 -0.42 27.38
C PHE A 416 -20.43 1.00 27.62
N GLY A 417 -21.03 1.77 28.53
CA GLY A 417 -20.61 3.14 28.79
C GLY A 417 -20.83 4.10 27.62
N LEU A 418 -21.80 3.80 26.74
CA LEU A 418 -22.10 4.55 25.52
C LEU A 418 -23.17 5.65 25.71
N GLN A 419 -23.56 5.90 26.95
CA GLN A 419 -24.41 7.05 27.27
C GLN A 419 -23.61 8.34 27.09
N ASP A 420 -24.19 9.32 26.39
CA ASP A 420 -23.65 10.68 26.26
C ASP A 420 -23.66 11.34 27.66
N LYS A 421 -22.68 11.02 28.51
CA LYS A 421 -22.56 11.53 29.89
C LYS A 421 -22.02 12.96 29.95
N SER A 422 -21.54 13.49 28.84
CA SER A 422 -20.99 14.84 28.77
C SER A 422 -21.96 15.76 28.04
N PRO A 423 -22.23 16.99 28.54
CA PRO A 423 -22.89 17.99 27.72
C PRO A 423 -22.11 18.12 26.40
N PRO A 424 -22.76 18.34 25.26
CA PRO A 424 -22.08 18.50 23.99
C PRO A 424 -21.03 19.59 24.19
N ARG A 425 -19.75 19.20 24.22
CA ARG A 425 -18.63 20.14 24.31
C ARG A 425 -18.90 21.15 23.22
N THR A 426 -19.05 22.42 23.57
CA THR A 426 -19.25 23.51 22.62
C THR A 426 -18.11 23.39 21.62
N ARG A 427 -18.42 22.84 20.44
CA ARG A 427 -17.44 22.77 19.35
C ARG A 427 -17.04 24.21 19.15
N SER A 428 -15.75 24.50 19.24
CA SER A 428 -15.24 25.82 18.86
C SER A 428 -15.61 26.02 17.40
N ALA A 429 -16.78 26.62 17.17
CA ALA A 429 -17.30 26.97 15.85
C ALA A 429 -16.37 27.94 15.13
N ASN A 430 -15.41 28.51 15.87
CA ASN A 430 -14.46 29.52 15.43
C ASN A 430 -13.08 28.94 15.08
N SER A 431 -12.86 27.63 15.19
CA SER A 431 -11.60 27.07 14.69
C SER A 431 -11.62 26.98 13.16
N THR A 432 -10.73 27.73 12.51
CA THR A 432 -10.57 27.75 11.05
C THR A 432 -10.39 26.34 10.48
N LEU A 433 -9.69 25.46 11.20
CA LEU A 433 -9.54 24.06 10.84
C LEU A 433 -10.87 23.30 10.81
N ALA A 434 -11.74 23.47 11.80
CA ALA A 434 -13.03 22.77 11.82
C ALA A 434 -13.95 23.28 10.69
N GLN A 435 -13.94 24.59 10.43
CA GLN A 435 -14.68 25.17 9.30
C GLN A 435 -14.16 24.65 7.97
N ALA A 436 -12.84 24.62 7.77
CA ALA A 436 -12.23 24.07 6.56
C ALA A 436 -12.57 22.59 6.38
N LEU A 437 -12.45 21.76 7.43
CA LEU A 437 -12.81 20.34 7.38
C LEU A 437 -14.30 20.13 7.09
N HIS A 438 -15.17 20.96 7.67
CA HIS A 438 -16.60 20.90 7.40
C HIS A 438 -16.90 21.25 5.94
N TRP A 439 -16.31 22.33 5.43
CA TRP A 439 -16.42 22.72 4.03
C TRP A 439 -15.88 21.66 3.08
N THR A 440 -14.70 21.09 3.36
CA THR A 440 -14.15 20.00 2.55
C THR A 440 -15.08 18.79 2.56
N ARG A 441 -15.64 18.43 3.72
CA ARG A 441 -16.61 17.35 3.82
C ARG A 441 -17.87 17.63 3.00
N THR A 442 -18.41 18.85 3.01
CA THR A 442 -19.62 19.16 2.23
C THR A 442 -19.37 19.10 0.73
N GLN A 443 -18.20 19.56 0.26
CA GLN A 443 -17.81 19.47 -1.15
C GLN A 443 -17.58 18.03 -1.63
N LEU A 444 -16.99 17.18 -0.77
CA LEU A 444 -16.66 15.80 -1.14
C LEU A 444 -17.81 14.80 -0.91
N SER A 445 -18.80 15.15 -0.07
CA SER A 445 -19.93 14.25 0.26
C SER A 445 -20.75 13.74 -0.94
N PRO A 446 -20.94 14.50 -2.04
CA PRO A 446 -21.66 14.01 -3.20
C PRO A 446 -20.89 12.96 -4.02
N LEU A 447 -19.57 12.89 -3.87
CA LEU A 447 -18.71 12.00 -4.65
C LEU A 447 -18.64 10.62 -4.01
N GLU A 448 -18.72 9.58 -4.82
CA GLU A 448 -18.44 8.22 -4.35
C GLU A 448 -16.96 8.11 -3.94
N ALA A 449 -16.73 7.56 -2.74
CA ALA A 449 -15.38 7.50 -2.18
C ALA A 449 -14.35 6.75 -3.05
N PRO A 450 -14.67 5.61 -3.70
CA PRO A 450 -13.74 4.96 -4.63
C PRO A 450 -13.37 5.84 -5.84
N ALA A 451 -14.36 6.52 -6.41
CA ALA A 451 -14.16 7.40 -7.57
C ALA A 451 -13.28 8.60 -7.21
N LEU A 452 -13.49 9.20 -6.04
CA LEU A 452 -12.65 10.27 -5.53
C LEU A 452 -11.18 9.83 -5.38
N LEU A 453 -10.94 8.66 -4.78
CA LEU A 453 -9.58 8.17 -4.55
C LEU A 453 -8.87 7.82 -5.86
N TRP A 454 -9.54 7.15 -6.80
CA TRP A 454 -8.98 6.93 -8.13
C TRP A 454 -8.75 8.24 -8.88
N GLY A 455 -9.65 9.20 -8.78
CA GLY A 455 -9.49 10.53 -9.36
C GLY A 455 -8.21 11.21 -8.87
N LEU A 456 -7.94 11.15 -7.56
CA LEU A 456 -6.71 11.69 -6.98
C LEU A 456 -5.45 10.94 -7.45
N LEU A 457 -5.48 9.60 -7.48
CA LEU A 457 -4.34 8.80 -7.96
C LEU A 457 -4.05 9.05 -9.45
N MET A 458 -5.10 9.09 -10.27
CA MET A 458 -4.99 9.36 -11.70
C MET A 458 -4.53 10.79 -11.98
N ALA A 459 -4.96 11.78 -11.19
CA ALA A 459 -4.47 13.15 -11.28
C ALA A 459 -2.96 13.23 -11.01
N VAL A 460 -2.47 12.55 -9.96
CA VAL A 460 -1.03 12.47 -9.68
C VAL A 460 -0.29 11.81 -10.84
N GLY A 461 -0.80 10.70 -11.36
CA GLY A 461 -0.24 10.02 -12.53
C GLY A 461 -0.17 10.93 -13.75
N ALA A 462 -1.27 11.63 -14.07
CA ALA A 462 -1.35 12.56 -15.19
C ALA A 462 -0.35 13.71 -15.06
N VAL A 463 -0.23 14.32 -13.87
CA VAL A 463 0.77 15.36 -13.61
C VAL A 463 2.19 14.84 -13.85
N ARG A 464 2.50 13.62 -13.41
CA ARG A 464 3.83 13.02 -13.65
C ARG A 464 4.09 12.74 -15.12
N VAL A 465 3.09 12.26 -15.86
CA VAL A 465 3.19 12.05 -17.31
C VAL A 465 3.41 13.37 -18.04
N VAL A 466 2.65 14.42 -17.71
CA VAL A 466 2.81 15.75 -18.28
C VAL A 466 4.20 16.32 -17.96
N GLN A 467 4.68 16.18 -16.72
CA GLN A 467 6.04 16.59 -16.34
C GLN A 467 7.11 15.83 -17.14
N ALA A 468 6.93 14.54 -17.40
CA ALA A 468 7.86 13.75 -18.19
C ALA A 468 7.85 14.15 -19.68
N LEU A 469 6.68 14.46 -20.24
CA LEU A 469 6.53 14.91 -21.63
C LEU A 469 7.03 16.34 -21.85
N LEU A 470 6.84 17.23 -20.87
CA LEU A 470 7.30 18.62 -20.92
C LEU A 470 8.73 18.83 -20.42
N ALA A 471 9.37 17.79 -19.88
CA ALA A 471 10.78 17.86 -19.53
C ALA A 471 11.57 18.14 -20.81
N PRO A 472 12.34 19.25 -20.89
CA PRO A 472 13.10 19.56 -22.07
C PRO A 472 14.05 18.39 -22.33
N CYS A 473 13.88 17.71 -23.48
CA CYS A 473 14.90 16.84 -24.02
C CYS A 473 16.17 17.69 -24.07
N SER A 474 17.11 17.43 -23.17
CA SER A 474 18.43 18.02 -23.25
C SER A 474 19.02 17.50 -24.55
N LEU A 475 18.90 18.31 -25.60
CA LEU A 475 19.62 18.18 -26.85
C LEU A 475 21.07 17.96 -26.45
N ARG A 476 21.50 16.71 -26.63
CA ARG A 476 22.86 16.24 -26.47
C ARG A 476 23.70 17.11 -27.39
N SER A 477 24.30 18.17 -26.85
CA SER A 477 25.37 18.88 -27.52
C SER A 477 26.51 17.88 -27.68
N SER A 478 26.61 17.30 -28.87
CA SER A 478 27.81 16.61 -29.29
C SER A 478 28.97 17.58 -29.11
N PRO A 479 30.04 17.23 -28.38
CA PRO A 479 31.26 18.00 -28.50
C PRO A 479 31.74 17.79 -29.93
N LEU A 480 31.75 18.85 -30.74
CA LEU A 480 32.49 18.84 -32.00
C LEU A 480 33.94 18.50 -31.64
N ALA A 481 34.32 17.26 -31.92
CA ALA A 481 35.70 16.84 -31.86
C ALA A 481 36.46 17.60 -32.95
N SER A 482 37.29 18.54 -32.50
CA SER A 482 38.44 19.01 -33.25
C SER A 482 39.37 17.81 -33.49
N ALA A 483 39.39 17.29 -34.71
CA ALA A 483 40.41 16.35 -35.13
C ALA A 483 40.55 16.34 -36.66
N SER A 484 41.23 17.34 -37.22
CA SER A 484 42.14 17.08 -38.34
C SER A 484 43.53 16.90 -37.74
N GLY A 485 43.89 15.65 -37.47
CA GLY A 485 45.24 15.27 -37.09
C GLY A 485 46.14 15.27 -38.32
N GLU A 486 47.33 15.84 -38.20
CA GLU A 486 48.42 15.49 -39.11
C GLU A 486 49.69 15.22 -38.31
N LYS A 487 50.21 14.02 -38.54
CA LYS A 487 51.31 13.37 -37.84
C LYS A 487 52.62 14.09 -38.14
N ARG A 488 53.37 14.46 -37.10
CA ARG A 488 54.81 14.75 -37.21
C ARG A 488 55.57 13.47 -37.63
N ARG A 489 56.24 13.53 -38.78
CA ARG A 489 57.47 12.77 -39.09
C ARG A 489 58.65 13.76 -39.15
N PRO A 490 59.87 13.37 -38.77
CA PRO A 490 61.01 14.27 -38.72
C PRO A 490 61.56 14.54 -40.14
N ALA A 491 62.16 15.73 -40.28
CA ALA A 491 62.59 16.36 -41.52
C ALA A 491 63.74 15.64 -42.26
N PRO A 492 63.86 15.86 -43.58
CA PRO A 492 65.14 15.94 -44.26
C PRO A 492 65.55 17.40 -44.55
N GLN A 493 66.86 17.62 -44.58
CA GLN A 493 67.57 18.86 -44.93
C GLN A 493 67.31 19.33 -46.38
N LYS A 494 67.43 20.67 -46.57
CA LYS A 494 67.99 21.45 -47.72
C LYS A 494 67.69 20.95 -49.16
N ASP A 495 67.24 21.76 -50.12
CA ASP A 495 67.78 23.05 -50.54
C ASP A 495 66.79 23.82 -51.46
N SER A 496 67.00 25.13 -51.52
CA SER A 496 66.88 26.03 -52.68
C SER A 496 65.52 26.34 -53.36
N GLY A 497 65.20 27.64 -53.42
CA GLY A 497 64.86 28.29 -54.69
C GLY A 497 63.53 29.06 -54.76
N ALA A 498 63.62 30.40 -54.62
CA ALA A 498 62.95 31.45 -55.43
C ALA A 498 61.43 31.39 -55.70
N ALA A 499 60.65 32.47 -55.79
CA ALA A 499 60.76 33.91 -55.55
C ALA A 499 59.36 34.51 -55.84
N SER A 500 59.05 35.69 -55.26
CA SER A 500 58.15 36.75 -55.81
C SER A 500 56.68 36.39 -56.11
N LYS A 501 55.65 37.20 -55.82
CA LYS A 501 55.54 38.64 -55.55
C LYS A 501 54.05 38.95 -55.26
N GLN A 502 53.80 39.89 -54.34
CA GLN A 502 52.83 41.03 -54.38
C GLN A 502 51.36 40.78 -54.83
N ALA A 503 50.32 41.47 -54.32
CA ALA A 503 50.11 42.44 -53.26
C ALA A 503 48.59 42.72 -53.16
N THR A 504 48.13 43.03 -51.95
CA THR A 504 46.89 43.74 -51.53
C THR A 504 46.82 45.18 -52.09
N PRO A 505 45.77 46.05 -51.89
CA PRO A 505 44.97 46.32 -50.66
C PRO A 505 43.44 46.57 -50.89
N ALA A 506 42.53 46.25 -49.93
CA ALA A 506 41.94 47.06 -48.82
C ALA A 506 41.01 48.23 -49.27
N PRO A 507 40.15 48.84 -48.40
CA PRO A 507 39.47 48.36 -47.18
C PRO A 507 37.94 48.73 -47.09
N ASN A 508 37.27 48.16 -46.08
CA ASN A 508 36.18 48.66 -45.17
C ASN A 508 35.67 50.13 -45.30
N PRO A 509 34.46 50.53 -44.80
CA PRO A 509 33.91 50.12 -43.48
C PRO A 509 32.37 50.15 -43.28
N CYS A 510 31.95 49.78 -42.05
CA CYS A 510 30.88 50.35 -41.17
C CYS A 510 29.58 50.92 -41.80
N SER A 511 28.37 50.83 -41.27
CA SER A 511 27.81 50.53 -39.94
C SER A 511 26.28 50.74 -40.01
N SER A 512 25.54 50.45 -38.93
CA SER A 512 24.19 50.97 -38.57
C SER A 512 22.99 50.47 -39.39
N SER A 513 22.13 49.61 -38.85
CA SER A 513 21.00 49.86 -37.92
C SER A 513 19.71 50.33 -38.61
N SER A 514 18.68 49.47 -38.50
CA SER A 514 17.25 49.76 -38.51
C SER A 514 16.65 50.33 -39.80
N ARG A 515 15.63 49.68 -40.37
CA ARG A 515 14.22 49.78 -39.95
C ARG A 515 13.31 49.40 -41.14
N THR A 516 12.23 48.71 -40.81
CA THR A 516 10.91 48.74 -41.50
C THR A 516 10.75 48.18 -42.92
N ALA A 517 10.00 47.08 -42.93
CA ALA A 517 8.66 47.00 -43.51
C ALA A 517 8.47 46.55 -44.97
N ARG A 518 7.62 45.52 -45.03
CA ARG A 518 6.47 45.37 -45.93
C ARG A 518 6.69 44.80 -47.34
N ARG A 519 6.02 43.65 -47.48
CA ARG A 519 5.01 43.29 -48.50
C ARG A 519 5.51 42.69 -49.83
N LYS A 520 5.07 41.44 -50.01
CA LYS A 520 4.34 40.89 -51.17
C LYS A 520 4.94 41.15 -52.56
N LYS A 521 5.36 40.08 -53.21
CA LYS A 521 4.46 39.20 -53.97
C LYS A 521 5.04 37.80 -54.02
#